data_AF-A0AA86NH90-F1
#
_entry.id   AF-A0AA86NH90-F1
#
_cell.length_a   1.000
_cell.length_b   1.000
_cell.length_c   1.000
_cell.angle_alpha   90.00
_cell.angle_beta   90.00
_cell.angle_gamma   90.00
#
_symmetry.space_group_name_H-M   'P 1'
#
loop_
_entity.id
_entity.type
_entity.pdbx_description
1 polymer ?
#
loop_
_entity_poly.entity_id
_entity_poly.type
_entity_poly.pdbx_seq_one_letter_code
_entity_poly.pdbx_strand_id
1 'polypeptide(L)'
;MQNSPLLNRVLCRCLHFRSVADGFIFGINLIVSIAMPLLNYYVFTKSFKAGPIVFTCLQFVFCGLVSLVVNMCLKLDKIPTCNSKITTKGHFWIKFLVFLLPGLIMGGNVTIMNMGLAKTSVTLQFLLKAPCSIYTLVLDRIFFKTKIPMSSIFMVFFMVAGSVLLGVAALSKKVKPDEAQAIGLLCFSAVISSVYLLLVKRCQTYLRKTKKIYIHPTEATFYTQFIAGVLMIFVSLGNEMPAWKIFFPTMKKTENYLLASFIAGCIFTTVDKLSSIYMQFRNTIIDMMIMQEARKLPTILLDILLNKKYGWNAYSISGGLLILVAEFVWALISPAKSVVGEGSEGLINSATTTSAQPENEMPEVNKQDQFQIERDGIIETIATTTEEVVTLAPAQEMNMQNMAI
;
A
#
# COMPACT_ATOMS: atom_id res chain seq x y z
N MET A 1 4.33 29.82 -20.14
CA MET A 1 4.88 28.45 -20.09
C MET A 1 3.74 27.45 -19.93
N GLN A 2 3.20 26.97 -21.05
CA GLN A 2 2.21 25.89 -21.08
C GLN A 2 2.94 24.54 -20.98
N ASN A 3 2.56 23.70 -20.01
CA ASN A 3 3.11 22.35 -19.87
C ASN A 3 2.51 21.44 -20.95
N SER A 4 3.34 20.91 -21.84
CA SER A 4 2.90 19.98 -22.88
C SER A 4 2.28 18.70 -22.28
N PRO A 5 1.11 18.25 -22.75
CA PRO A 5 0.40 17.08 -22.24
C PRO A 5 1.16 15.75 -22.42
N LEU A 6 2.21 15.73 -23.24
CA LEU A 6 3.12 14.59 -23.39
C LEU A 6 4.02 14.34 -22.17
N LEU A 7 4.35 15.37 -21.38
CA LEU A 7 5.20 15.21 -20.19
C LEU A 7 4.45 14.51 -19.04
N ASN A 8 3.13 14.59 -19.02
CA ASN A 8 2.27 13.84 -18.10
C ASN A 8 2.15 12.34 -18.47
N ARG A 9 2.46 11.95 -19.71
CA ARG A 9 2.42 10.53 -20.15
C ARG A 9 3.70 9.75 -19.85
N VAL A 10 4.78 10.43 -19.47
CA VAL A 10 6.01 9.81 -18.95
C VAL A 10 5.93 9.68 -17.41
N LEU A 11 4.74 9.33 -16.92
CA LEU A 11 4.58 8.76 -15.58
C LEU A 11 5.51 7.55 -15.47
N CYS A 12 6.25 7.47 -14.36
CA CYS A 12 7.25 6.43 -14.08
C CYS A 12 6.73 5.04 -14.54
N ARG A 13 7.26 4.55 -15.68
CA ARG A 13 6.87 3.25 -16.30
C ARG A 13 7.03 2.06 -15.34
N CYS A 14 7.73 2.26 -14.22
CA CYS A 14 7.88 1.28 -13.13
C CYS A 14 6.59 0.92 -12.39
N LEU A 15 5.54 1.74 -12.51
CA LEU A 15 4.23 1.47 -11.87
C LEU A 15 3.19 0.89 -12.86
N HIS A 16 3.58 0.63 -14.11
CA HIS A 16 2.67 0.27 -15.21
C HIS A 16 2.78 -1.19 -15.69
N PHE A 17 3.32 -2.12 -14.90
CA PHE A 17 3.15 -3.55 -15.19
C PHE A 17 1.70 -3.95 -14.85
N ARG A 18 0.87 -3.96 -15.90
CA ARG A 18 -0.60 -4.05 -15.90
C ARG A 18 -1.10 -5.46 -15.51
N SER A 19 -1.96 -5.54 -14.49
CA SER A 19 -2.89 -6.65 -14.17
C SER A 19 -2.30 -7.96 -13.63
N VAL A 20 -1.37 -8.64 -14.34
CA VAL A 20 -0.89 -9.97 -13.89
C VAL A 20 0.08 -9.87 -12.72
N ALA A 21 0.98 -8.89 -12.74
CA ALA A 21 1.89 -8.60 -11.63
C ALA A 21 1.13 -8.15 -10.37
N ASP A 22 -0.03 -7.49 -10.53
CA ASP A 22 -0.88 -7.08 -9.41
C ASP A 22 -1.56 -8.27 -8.74
N GLY A 23 -2.07 -9.23 -9.53
CA GLY A 23 -2.64 -10.47 -9.00
C GLY A 23 -1.60 -11.32 -8.27
N PHE A 24 -0.36 -11.39 -8.79
CA PHE A 24 0.74 -12.11 -8.15
C PHE A 24 1.19 -11.45 -6.83
N ILE A 25 1.41 -10.12 -6.84
CA ILE A 25 1.76 -9.37 -5.63
C ILE A 25 0.65 -9.45 -4.59
N PHE A 26 -0.62 -9.39 -5.02
CA PHE A 26 -1.78 -9.61 -4.14
C PHE A 26 -1.77 -11.00 -3.53
N GLY A 27 -1.57 -12.06 -4.32
CA GLY A 27 -1.51 -13.43 -3.83
C GLY A 27 -0.39 -13.64 -2.81
N ILE A 28 0.80 -13.10 -3.07
CA ILE A 28 1.91 -13.12 -2.11
C ILE A 28 1.54 -12.34 -0.85
N ASN A 29 1.01 -11.12 -0.98
CA ASN A 29 0.59 -10.33 0.16
C ASN A 29 -0.43 -11.08 1.03
N LEU A 30 -1.42 -11.72 0.39
CA LEU A 30 -2.46 -12.50 1.04
C LEU A 30 -1.88 -13.68 1.83
N ILE A 31 -1.07 -14.54 1.19
CA ILE A 31 -0.47 -15.71 1.83
C ILE A 31 0.37 -15.30 3.04
N VAL A 32 1.24 -14.31 2.86
CA VAL A 32 2.16 -13.88 3.92
C VAL A 32 1.41 -13.17 5.06
N SER A 33 0.38 -12.39 4.74
CA SER A 33 -0.47 -11.74 5.73
C SER A 33 -1.27 -12.73 6.59
N ILE A 34 -1.59 -13.91 6.05
CA ILE A 34 -2.26 -15.00 6.78
C ILE A 34 -1.24 -15.76 7.65
N ALA A 35 -0.07 -16.08 7.08
CA ALA A 35 0.95 -16.88 7.76
C ALA A 35 1.63 -16.13 8.91
N MET A 36 1.90 -14.83 8.76
CA MET A 36 2.66 -14.04 9.73
C MET A 36 1.99 -13.95 11.11
N PRO A 37 0.69 -13.63 11.26
CA PRO A 37 0.03 -13.60 12.57
C PRO A 37 0.02 -14.96 13.26
N LEU A 38 -0.15 -16.05 12.51
CA LEU A 38 -0.14 -17.42 13.04
C LEU A 38 1.25 -17.82 13.54
N LEU A 39 2.30 -17.50 12.76
CA LEU A 39 3.68 -17.71 13.16
C LEU A 39 4.01 -16.91 14.43
N ASN A 40 3.66 -15.62 14.45
CA ASN A 40 3.89 -14.77 15.60
C ASN A 40 3.12 -15.25 16.84
N TYR A 41 1.86 -15.66 16.69
CA TYR A 41 1.08 -16.26 17.77
C TYR A 41 1.75 -17.52 18.32
N TYR A 42 2.21 -18.42 17.45
CA TYR A 42 2.93 -19.62 17.86
C TYR A 42 4.20 -19.26 18.64
N VAL A 43 5.02 -18.34 18.14
CA VAL A 43 6.24 -17.88 18.84
C VAL A 43 5.89 -17.29 20.20
N PHE A 44 4.92 -16.38 20.27
CA PHE A 44 4.58 -15.68 21.52
C PHE A 44 3.91 -16.58 22.55
N THR A 45 3.32 -17.70 22.14
CA THR A 45 2.64 -18.63 23.07
C THR A 45 3.44 -19.89 23.37
N LYS A 46 4.36 -20.30 22.51
CA LYS A 46 5.09 -21.58 22.65
C LYS A 46 6.61 -21.40 22.79
N SER A 47 7.23 -20.51 22.03
CA SER A 47 8.70 -20.48 21.91
C SER A 47 9.37 -19.33 22.66
N PHE A 48 8.78 -18.13 22.66
CA PHE A 48 9.36 -16.94 23.26
C PHE A 48 8.29 -15.99 23.82
N LYS A 49 7.71 -16.38 24.96
CA LYS A 49 6.70 -15.60 25.69
C LYS A 49 7.22 -14.30 26.29
N ALA A 50 8.50 -14.27 26.64
CA ALA A 50 9.09 -13.23 27.47
C ALA A 50 9.35 -11.91 26.71
N GLY A 51 9.31 -11.90 25.37
CA GLY A 51 9.59 -10.68 24.62
C GLY A 51 8.96 -10.59 23.22
N PRO A 52 7.62 -10.51 23.09
CA PRO A 52 6.96 -10.26 21.82
C PRO A 52 7.38 -8.93 21.16
N ILE A 53 7.67 -7.89 21.94
CA ILE A 53 8.12 -6.60 21.40
C ILE A 53 9.56 -6.73 20.89
N VAL A 54 10.45 -7.39 21.63
CA VAL A 54 11.84 -7.67 21.17
C VAL A 54 11.84 -8.46 19.86
N PHE A 55 11.04 -9.53 19.78
CA PHE A 55 10.97 -10.37 18.58
C PHE A 55 10.54 -9.56 17.35
N THR A 56 9.49 -8.74 17.50
CA THR A 56 8.95 -7.94 16.38
C THR A 56 9.79 -6.72 16.05
N CYS A 57 10.46 -6.13 17.04
CA CYS A 57 11.46 -5.08 16.84
C CYS A 57 12.54 -5.55 15.86
N LEU A 58 13.09 -6.74 16.09
CA LEU A 58 14.14 -7.31 15.23
C LEU A 58 13.63 -7.64 13.82
N GLN A 59 12.38 -8.08 13.67
CA GLN A 59 11.74 -8.25 12.35
C GLN A 59 11.67 -6.92 11.58
N PHE A 60 11.33 -5.82 12.25
CA PHE A 60 11.21 -4.49 11.65
C PHE A 60 12.58 -3.90 11.27
N VAL A 61 13.58 -4.07 12.12
CA VAL A 61 14.98 -3.69 11.79
C VAL A 61 15.45 -4.45 10.56
N PHE A 62 15.23 -5.77 10.51
CA PHE A 62 15.56 -6.58 9.34
C PHE A 62 14.82 -6.12 8.08
N CYS A 63 13.51 -5.87 8.17
CA CYS A 63 12.71 -5.36 7.07
C CYS A 63 13.23 -4.00 6.54
N GLY A 64 13.66 -3.11 7.44
CA GLY A 64 14.32 -1.85 7.09
C GLY A 64 15.61 -2.07 6.31
N LEU A 65 16.49 -2.95 6.80
CA LEU A 65 17.75 -3.28 6.13
C LEU A 65 17.54 -3.89 4.74
N VAL A 66 16.63 -4.85 4.60
CA VAL A 66 16.32 -5.44 3.29
C VAL A 66 15.75 -4.39 2.34
N SER A 67 14.85 -3.53 2.81
CA SER A 67 14.28 -2.45 1.99
C SER A 67 15.35 -1.47 1.50
N LEU A 68 16.35 -1.17 2.34
CA LEU A 68 17.51 -0.36 2.00
C LEU A 68 18.36 -1.03 0.91
N VAL A 69 18.73 -2.30 1.11
CA VAL A 69 19.53 -3.07 0.15
C VAL A 69 18.81 -3.17 -1.20
N VAL A 70 17.52 -3.54 -1.20
CA VAL A 70 16.71 -3.60 -2.43
C VAL A 70 16.65 -2.23 -3.11
N ASN A 71 16.47 -1.14 -2.37
CA ASN A 71 16.49 0.20 -2.96
C ASN A 71 17.83 0.54 -3.62
N MET A 72 18.96 0.17 -3.00
CA MET A 72 20.29 0.37 -3.56
C MET A 72 20.55 -0.47 -4.83
N CYS A 73 20.05 -1.70 -4.87
CA CYS A 73 20.19 -2.60 -6.02
C CYS A 73 19.33 -2.19 -7.22
N LEU A 74 18.21 -1.49 -7.00
CA LEU A 74 17.38 -0.99 -8.10
C LEU A 74 18.10 0.14 -8.84
N LYS A 75 18.23 0.00 -10.17
CA LYS A 75 18.83 1.02 -11.06
C LYS A 75 17.87 2.19 -11.31
N LEU A 76 17.43 2.86 -10.24
CA LEU A 76 16.44 3.93 -10.26
C LEU A 76 16.94 5.20 -10.98
N ASP A 77 18.26 5.42 -11.03
CA ASP A 77 18.90 6.59 -11.64
C ASP A 77 18.70 6.68 -13.16
N LYS A 78 18.36 5.57 -13.82
CA LYS A 78 18.09 5.55 -15.27
C LYS A 78 16.70 6.09 -15.62
N ILE A 79 15.86 6.41 -14.63
CA ILE A 79 14.51 6.90 -14.83
C ILE A 79 14.49 8.39 -14.49
N PRO A 80 14.41 9.30 -15.47
CA PRO A 80 14.59 10.74 -15.27
C PRO A 80 13.53 11.38 -14.34
N THR A 81 12.42 10.69 -14.08
CA THR A 81 11.37 11.14 -13.13
C THR A 81 11.58 10.62 -11.70
N CYS A 82 12.53 9.71 -11.48
CA CYS A 82 12.73 9.01 -10.21
C CYS A 82 14.01 9.52 -9.50
N ASN A 83 13.90 10.66 -8.83
CA ASN A 83 14.89 11.15 -7.85
C ASN A 83 14.83 10.32 -6.54
N SER A 84 14.84 9.00 -6.67
CA SER A 84 14.33 8.04 -5.67
C SER A 84 15.40 7.15 -5.03
N LYS A 85 16.69 7.49 -5.18
CA LYS A 85 17.71 6.90 -4.31
C LYS A 85 17.73 7.61 -2.97
N ILE A 86 17.81 6.82 -1.91
CA ILE A 86 18.01 7.30 -0.53
C ILE A 86 19.27 8.18 -0.44
N THR A 87 20.24 7.99 -1.34
CA THR A 87 21.54 8.68 -1.38
C THR A 87 21.49 10.11 -1.96
N THR A 88 20.36 10.57 -2.51
CA THR A 88 20.26 11.97 -2.98
C THR A 88 20.17 12.92 -1.78
N LYS A 89 21.33 13.45 -1.34
CA LYS A 89 21.49 14.28 -0.12
C LYS A 89 20.46 15.40 0.02
N GLY A 90 20.03 16.01 -1.10
CA GLY A 90 19.09 17.14 -1.09
C GLY A 90 17.66 16.82 -0.64
N HIS A 91 17.18 15.58 -0.78
CA HIS A 91 15.78 15.23 -0.47
C HIS A 91 15.61 14.31 0.74
N PHE A 92 16.71 13.79 1.29
CA PHE A 92 16.69 12.83 2.38
C PHE A 92 15.90 13.33 3.59
N TRP A 93 16.21 14.53 4.08
CA TRP A 93 15.56 15.10 5.28
C TRP A 93 14.06 15.32 5.08
N ILE A 94 13.65 15.79 3.90
CA ILE A 94 12.23 16.00 3.58
C ILE A 94 11.49 14.67 3.59
N LYS A 95 12.04 13.64 2.93
CA LYS A 95 11.42 12.31 2.91
C LYS A 95 11.36 11.71 4.32
N PHE A 96 12.44 11.79 5.08
CA PHE A 96 12.49 11.29 6.46
C PHE A 96 11.44 11.97 7.35
N LEU A 97 11.38 13.31 7.36
CA LEU A 97 10.41 14.07 8.15
C LEU A 97 8.97 13.74 7.76
N VAL A 98 8.69 13.59 6.47
CA VAL A 98 7.36 13.24 5.97
C VAL A 98 6.95 11.83 6.43
N PHE A 99 7.87 10.88 6.51
CA PHE A 99 7.58 9.50 6.96
C PHE A 99 7.78 9.26 8.47
N LEU A 100 8.25 10.26 9.23
CA LEU A 100 8.44 10.17 10.67
C LEU A 100 7.14 9.79 11.40
N LEU A 101 6.07 10.58 11.20
CA LEU A 101 4.79 10.32 11.86
C LEU A 101 4.17 8.96 11.45
N PRO A 102 4.09 8.60 10.16
CA PRO A 102 3.67 7.25 9.76
C PRO A 102 4.50 6.12 10.39
N GLY A 103 5.82 6.28 10.49
CA GLY A 103 6.71 5.30 11.11
C GLY A 103 6.45 5.13 12.60
N LEU A 104 6.30 6.22 13.35
CA LEU A 104 5.97 6.20 14.78
C LEU A 104 4.61 5.52 15.02
N ILE A 105 3.60 5.87 14.23
CA ILE A 105 2.26 5.29 14.32
C ILE A 105 2.29 3.80 14.00
N MET A 106 3.02 3.38 12.96
CA MET A 106 3.21 1.96 12.64
C MET A 106 3.88 1.20 13.78
N GLY A 107 5.00 1.69 14.32
CA GLY A 107 5.73 1.05 15.41
C GLY A 107 4.88 0.91 16.67
N GLY A 108 4.17 1.97 17.06
CA GLY A 108 3.23 1.95 18.17
C GLY A 108 2.07 0.97 17.95
N ASN A 109 1.46 1.01 16.76
CA ASN A 109 0.37 0.10 16.39
C ASN A 109 0.77 -1.38 16.46
N VAL A 110 1.95 -1.72 15.92
CA VAL A 110 2.47 -3.09 15.89
C VAL A 110 2.79 -3.57 17.30
N THR A 111 3.38 -2.71 18.13
CA THR A 111 3.65 -3.01 19.54
C THR A 111 2.36 -3.37 20.27
N ILE A 112 1.35 -2.50 20.20
CA ILE A 112 0.04 -2.71 20.84
C ILE A 112 -0.63 -3.98 20.30
N MET A 113 -0.54 -4.20 19.00
CA MET A 113 -1.09 -5.37 18.33
C MET A 113 -0.46 -6.67 18.82
N ASN A 114 0.87 -6.71 18.96
CA ASN A 114 1.60 -7.91 19.40
C ASN A 114 1.44 -8.17 20.90
N MET A 115 1.35 -7.12 21.72
CA MET A 115 0.98 -7.24 23.14
C MET A 115 -0.43 -7.82 23.29
N GLY A 116 -1.36 -7.38 22.44
CA GLY A 116 -2.71 -7.94 22.36
C GLY A 116 -2.67 -9.42 21.93
N LEU A 117 -1.93 -9.74 20.88
CA LEU A 117 -1.81 -11.10 20.34
C LEU A 117 -1.19 -12.09 21.33
N ALA A 118 -0.20 -11.66 22.13
CA ALA A 118 0.43 -12.50 23.14
C ALA A 118 -0.55 -12.92 24.26
N LYS A 119 -1.61 -12.13 24.48
CA LYS A 119 -2.62 -12.35 25.53
C LYS A 119 -3.95 -12.88 25.00
N THR A 120 -4.18 -12.88 23.68
CA THR A 120 -5.46 -13.24 23.05
C THR A 120 -5.25 -14.28 21.94
N SER A 121 -6.32 -14.63 21.20
CA SER A 121 -6.21 -15.46 19.99
C SER A 121 -6.07 -14.59 18.75
N VAL A 122 -5.54 -15.18 17.68
CA VAL A 122 -5.47 -14.54 16.35
C VAL A 122 -6.88 -14.16 15.88
N THR A 123 -7.83 -15.09 16.03
CA THR A 123 -9.25 -14.85 15.72
C THR A 123 -9.79 -13.60 16.43
N LEU A 124 -9.63 -13.49 17.76
CA LEU A 124 -10.17 -12.34 18.51
C LEU A 124 -9.55 -11.01 18.06
N GLN A 125 -8.25 -11.01 17.76
CA GLN A 125 -7.56 -9.84 17.23
C GLN A 125 -8.17 -9.33 15.91
N PHE A 126 -8.48 -10.22 14.97
CA PHE A 126 -9.07 -9.82 13.69
C PHE A 126 -10.49 -9.28 13.84
N LEU A 127 -11.26 -9.84 14.78
CA LEU A 127 -12.63 -9.44 15.06
C LEU A 127 -12.70 -8.04 15.66
N LEU A 128 -11.85 -7.75 16.64
CA LEU A 128 -11.78 -6.42 17.26
C LEU A 128 -11.25 -5.34 16.31
N LYS A 129 -10.55 -5.75 15.24
CA LYS A 129 -10.10 -4.85 14.18
C LYS A 129 -11.09 -4.69 13.03
N ALA A 130 -12.24 -5.37 13.02
CA ALA A 130 -13.27 -5.17 11.99
C ALA A 130 -13.74 -3.71 11.86
N PRO A 131 -13.92 -2.93 12.95
CA PRO A 131 -14.28 -1.52 12.84
C PRO A 131 -13.23 -0.63 12.16
N CYS A 132 -11.98 -1.10 11.99
CA CYS A 132 -10.92 -0.40 11.26
C CYS A 132 -11.37 0.01 9.85
N SER A 133 -12.17 -0.82 9.18
CA SER A 133 -12.69 -0.50 7.85
C SER A 133 -13.68 0.68 7.88
N ILE A 134 -14.55 0.74 8.89
CA ILE A 134 -15.45 1.87 9.09
C ILE A 134 -14.65 3.14 9.35
N TYR A 135 -13.69 3.11 10.28
CA TYR A 135 -12.86 4.27 10.60
C TYR A 135 -12.07 4.74 9.38
N THR A 136 -11.53 3.81 8.60
CA THR A 136 -10.81 4.13 7.36
C THR A 136 -11.71 4.85 6.35
N LEU A 137 -12.94 4.37 6.12
CA LEU A 137 -13.90 5.06 5.25
C LEU A 137 -14.26 6.47 5.74
N VAL A 138 -14.57 6.60 7.03
CA VAL A 138 -14.94 7.89 7.62
C VAL A 138 -13.79 8.88 7.47
N LEU A 139 -12.58 8.47 7.82
CA LEU A 139 -11.41 9.31 7.75
C LEU A 139 -10.99 9.60 6.29
N ASP A 140 -11.16 8.67 5.34
CA ASP A 140 -10.93 8.93 3.91
C ASP A 140 -11.83 10.06 3.40
N ARG A 141 -13.12 10.01 3.75
CA ARG A 141 -14.08 11.09 3.42
C ARG A 141 -13.68 12.42 4.03
N ILE A 142 -13.24 12.43 5.29
CA ILE A 142 -12.85 13.66 6.00
C ILE A 142 -11.58 14.27 5.37
N PHE A 143 -10.55 13.47 5.12
CA PHE A 143 -9.23 13.98 4.71
C PHE A 143 -9.06 14.15 3.19
N PHE A 144 -9.69 13.30 2.39
CA PHE A 144 -9.56 13.31 0.93
C PHE A 144 -10.81 13.83 0.22
N LYS A 145 -11.92 14.08 0.95
CA LYS A 145 -13.21 14.51 0.38
C LYS A 145 -13.69 13.59 -0.76
N THR A 146 -13.29 12.33 -0.70
CA THR A 146 -13.62 11.30 -1.69
C THR A 146 -15.11 10.99 -1.65
N LYS A 147 -15.74 10.92 -2.83
CA LYS A 147 -17.11 10.40 -2.94
C LYS A 147 -17.04 8.88 -2.75
N ILE A 148 -17.51 8.41 -1.61
CA ILE A 148 -17.57 6.97 -1.31
C ILE A 148 -18.76 6.38 -2.09
N PRO A 149 -18.53 5.40 -2.97
CA PRO A 149 -19.64 4.76 -3.68
C PRO A 149 -20.48 3.94 -2.68
N MET A 150 -21.80 3.95 -2.88
CA MET A 150 -22.74 3.22 -2.00
C MET A 150 -22.40 1.73 -1.90
N SER A 151 -21.90 1.13 -2.98
CA SER A 151 -21.42 -0.26 -2.97
C SER A 151 -20.33 -0.53 -1.94
N SER A 152 -19.39 0.41 -1.73
CA SER A 152 -18.35 0.27 -0.70
C SER A 152 -18.93 0.36 0.71
N ILE A 153 -19.98 1.16 0.93
CA ILE A 153 -20.66 1.27 2.23
C ILE A 153 -21.38 -0.04 2.55
N PHE A 154 -22.19 -0.56 1.62
CA PHE A 154 -22.88 -1.84 1.79
C PHE A 154 -21.90 -2.98 2.07
N MET A 155 -20.82 -3.04 1.32
CA MET A 155 -19.81 -4.07 1.48
C MET A 155 -19.10 -3.97 2.86
N VAL A 156 -18.74 -2.78 3.33
CA VAL A 156 -18.21 -2.63 4.71
C VAL A 156 -19.25 -3.02 5.76
N PHE A 157 -20.52 -2.68 5.55
CA PHE A 157 -21.59 -3.11 6.45
C PHE A 157 -21.69 -4.64 6.56
N PHE A 158 -21.70 -5.36 5.43
CA PHE A 158 -21.72 -6.82 5.44
C PHE A 158 -20.48 -7.43 6.09
N MET A 159 -19.29 -6.88 5.85
CA MET A 159 -18.06 -7.35 6.50
C MET A 159 -18.09 -7.14 8.02
N VAL A 160 -18.58 -5.99 8.48
CA VAL A 160 -18.71 -5.68 9.91
C VAL A 160 -19.76 -6.58 10.54
N ALA A 161 -20.92 -6.76 9.90
CA ALA A 161 -21.96 -7.67 10.38
C ALA A 161 -21.44 -9.10 10.50
N GLY A 162 -20.73 -9.60 9.48
CA GLY A 162 -20.10 -10.91 9.53
C GLY A 162 -19.06 -11.03 10.65
N SER A 163 -18.22 -10.00 10.83
CA SER A 163 -17.25 -9.93 11.92
C SER A 163 -17.90 -9.88 13.30
N VAL A 164 -19.05 -9.21 13.46
CA VAL A 164 -19.80 -9.19 14.72
C VAL A 164 -20.34 -10.59 15.04
N LEU A 165 -20.88 -11.32 14.06
CA LEU A 165 -21.35 -12.69 14.26
C LEU A 165 -20.22 -13.64 14.67
N LEU A 166 -19.07 -13.53 14.00
CA LEU A 166 -17.85 -14.25 14.40
C LEU A 166 -17.39 -13.84 15.82
N GLY A 167 -17.53 -12.55 16.18
CA GLY A 167 -17.30 -11.99 17.51
C GLY A 167 -18.16 -12.62 18.59
N VAL A 168 -19.46 -12.72 18.35
CA VAL A 168 -20.43 -13.34 19.27
C VAL A 168 -20.08 -14.81 19.49
N ALA A 169 -19.70 -15.54 18.44
CA ALA A 169 -19.23 -16.92 18.54
C ALA A 169 -17.96 -17.06 19.40
N ALA A 170 -17.07 -16.05 19.38
CA ALA A 170 -15.82 -16.05 20.12
C ALA A 170 -15.97 -15.59 21.59
N LEU A 171 -16.89 -14.65 21.86
CA LEU A 171 -17.12 -14.02 23.16
C LEU A 171 -18.10 -14.77 24.07
N SER A 172 -18.74 -15.84 23.58
CA SER A 172 -19.60 -16.69 24.43
C SER A 172 -18.83 -17.46 25.53
N LYS A 173 -17.51 -17.28 25.63
CA LYS A 173 -16.64 -17.84 26.67
C LYS A 173 -16.27 -16.77 27.70
N LYS A 174 -16.17 -17.16 28.98
CA LYS A 174 -15.84 -16.26 30.09
C LYS A 174 -14.49 -15.57 29.86
N VAL A 175 -14.51 -14.25 29.68
CA VAL A 175 -13.32 -13.41 29.44
C VAL A 175 -12.48 -13.30 30.70
N LYS A 176 -11.17 -13.55 30.61
CA LYS A 176 -10.25 -13.35 31.73
C LYS A 176 -9.87 -11.86 31.88
N PRO A 177 -9.52 -11.37 33.08
CA PRO A 177 -9.11 -9.96 33.27
C PRO A 177 -7.96 -9.53 32.33
N ASP A 178 -6.97 -10.40 32.13
CA ASP A 178 -5.85 -10.14 31.22
C ASP A 178 -6.27 -10.02 29.74
N GLU A 179 -7.33 -10.74 29.35
CA GLU A 179 -7.91 -10.66 28.00
C GLU A 179 -8.69 -9.36 27.82
N ALA A 180 -9.34 -8.85 28.87
CA ALA A 180 -10.07 -7.56 28.82
C ALA A 180 -9.15 -6.38 28.51
N GLN A 181 -7.97 -6.33 29.14
CA GLN A 181 -6.96 -5.31 28.83
C GLN A 181 -6.49 -5.43 27.37
N ALA A 182 -6.24 -6.65 26.90
CA ALA A 182 -5.82 -6.90 25.52
C ALA A 182 -6.90 -6.52 24.50
N ILE A 183 -8.18 -6.74 24.82
CA ILE A 183 -9.31 -6.30 24.00
C ILE A 183 -9.28 -4.78 23.81
N GLY A 184 -9.13 -4.01 24.91
CA GLY A 184 -9.03 -2.56 24.84
C GLY A 184 -7.87 -2.06 23.98
N LEU A 185 -6.70 -2.68 24.12
CA LEU A 185 -5.52 -2.40 23.29
C LEU A 185 -5.77 -2.69 21.80
N LEU A 186 -6.44 -3.80 21.48
CA LEU A 186 -6.75 -4.18 20.10
C LEU A 186 -7.76 -3.23 19.44
N CYS A 187 -8.77 -2.77 20.18
CA CYS A 187 -9.70 -1.74 19.72
C CYS A 187 -8.97 -0.43 19.42
N PHE A 188 -8.08 0.02 20.30
CA PHE A 188 -7.28 1.21 20.07
C PHE A 188 -6.34 1.06 18.85
N SER A 189 -5.74 -0.13 18.69
CA SER A 189 -4.95 -0.48 17.52
C SER A 189 -5.76 -0.42 16.20
N ALA A 190 -7.06 -0.70 16.21
CA ALA A 190 -7.91 -0.57 15.02
C ALA A 190 -8.00 0.89 14.54
N VAL A 191 -8.15 1.84 15.47
CA VAL A 191 -8.16 3.28 15.17
C VAL A 191 -6.81 3.73 14.62
N ILE A 192 -5.73 3.38 15.30
CA ILE A 192 -4.36 3.73 14.88
C ILE A 192 -4.04 3.15 13.49
N SER A 193 -4.45 1.91 13.21
CA SER A 193 -4.26 1.26 11.91
C SER A 193 -4.93 2.04 10.78
N SER A 194 -6.12 2.58 11.03
CA SER A 194 -6.87 3.37 10.05
C SER A 194 -6.16 4.69 9.74
N VAL A 195 -5.70 5.39 10.79
CA VAL A 195 -4.95 6.64 10.69
C VAL A 195 -3.63 6.42 9.94
N TYR A 196 -2.91 5.33 10.24
CA TYR A 196 -1.68 4.97 9.54
C TYR A 196 -1.88 4.86 8.03
N LEU A 197 -2.90 4.11 7.59
CA LEU A 197 -3.16 3.86 6.17
C LEU A 197 -3.38 5.18 5.41
N LEU A 198 -4.12 6.12 6.01
CA LEU A 198 -4.37 7.43 5.42
C LEU A 198 -3.12 8.30 5.39
N LEU A 199 -2.36 8.33 6.49
CA LEU A 199 -1.16 9.15 6.59
C LEU A 199 -0.12 8.74 5.57
N VAL A 200 0.12 7.44 5.36
CA VAL A 200 1.06 6.98 4.33
C VAL A 200 0.64 7.45 2.94
N LYS A 201 -0.65 7.31 2.56
CA LYS A 201 -1.15 7.79 1.26
C LYS A 201 -1.04 9.30 1.14
N ARG A 202 -1.30 10.04 2.24
CA ARG A 202 -1.19 11.50 2.29
C ARG A 202 0.25 11.96 2.11
N CYS A 203 1.21 11.31 2.78
CA CYS A 203 2.63 11.58 2.66
C CYS A 203 3.14 11.37 1.24
N GLN A 204 2.74 10.27 0.59
CA GLN A 204 3.04 10.01 -0.82
C GLN A 204 2.47 11.10 -1.74
N THR A 205 1.21 11.47 -1.52
CA THR A 205 0.52 12.51 -2.30
C THR A 205 1.17 13.88 -2.12
N TYR A 206 1.54 14.23 -0.89
CA TYR A 206 2.22 15.49 -0.55
C TYR A 206 3.59 15.60 -1.23
N LEU A 207 4.41 14.54 -1.15
CA LEU A 207 5.71 14.53 -1.83
C LEU A 207 5.56 14.70 -3.34
N ARG A 208 4.59 14.01 -3.95
CA ARG A 208 4.33 14.08 -5.39
C ARG A 208 3.79 15.44 -5.82
N LYS A 209 2.69 15.92 -5.21
CA LYS A 209 1.97 17.11 -5.67
C LYS A 209 2.61 18.41 -5.20
N THR A 210 3.07 18.46 -3.96
CA THR A 210 3.58 19.70 -3.35
C THR A 210 5.08 19.83 -3.53
N LYS A 211 5.84 18.75 -3.32
CA LYS A 211 7.31 18.78 -3.38
C LYS A 211 7.88 18.32 -4.72
N LYS A 212 7.07 17.79 -5.64
CA LYS A 212 7.50 17.19 -6.91
C LYS A 212 8.57 16.11 -6.73
N ILE A 213 8.56 15.44 -5.58
CA ILE A 213 9.45 14.33 -5.22
C ILE A 213 8.69 13.03 -5.41
N TYR A 214 9.21 12.17 -6.28
CA TYR A 214 8.71 10.80 -6.47
C TYR A 214 9.48 9.86 -5.54
N ILE A 215 8.75 9.20 -4.64
CA ILE A 215 9.30 8.21 -3.72
C ILE A 215 8.95 6.82 -4.21
N HIS A 216 9.95 5.94 -4.28
CA HIS A 216 9.73 4.55 -4.66
C HIS A 216 9.11 3.76 -3.49
N PRO A 217 8.24 2.75 -3.72
CA PRO A 217 7.65 1.96 -2.63
C PRO A 217 8.68 1.33 -1.67
N THR A 218 9.82 0.86 -2.19
CA THR A 218 10.92 0.32 -1.34
C THR A 218 11.54 1.39 -0.44
N GLU A 219 11.63 2.63 -0.92
CA GLU A 219 12.14 3.77 -0.15
C GLU A 219 11.14 4.20 0.93
N ALA A 220 9.84 4.28 0.60
CA ALA A 220 8.79 4.54 1.57
C ALA A 220 8.72 3.45 2.66
N THR A 221 8.93 2.18 2.25
CA THR A 221 9.03 1.05 3.17
C THR A 221 10.22 1.22 4.09
N PHE A 222 11.42 1.51 3.56
CA PHE A 222 12.60 1.76 4.38
C PHE A 222 12.34 2.82 5.46
N TYR A 223 11.88 4.02 5.10
CA TYR A 223 11.67 5.10 6.08
C TYR A 223 10.66 4.70 7.15
N THR A 224 9.54 4.10 6.76
CA THR A 224 8.49 3.71 7.70
C THR A 224 8.98 2.62 8.67
N GLN A 225 9.66 1.60 8.16
CA GLN A 225 10.11 0.44 8.93
C GLN A 225 11.31 0.76 9.80
N PHE A 226 12.25 1.59 9.31
CA PHE A 226 13.39 2.06 10.09
C PHE A 226 12.94 2.86 11.31
N ILE A 227 12.05 3.84 11.11
CA ILE A 227 11.53 4.69 12.20
C ILE A 227 10.72 3.86 13.19
N ALA A 228 9.86 2.95 12.71
CA ALA A 228 9.13 2.01 13.54
C ALA A 228 10.08 1.11 14.36
N GLY A 229 11.13 0.56 13.73
CA GLY A 229 12.14 -0.25 14.39
C GLY A 229 12.87 0.51 15.50
N VAL A 230 13.31 1.74 15.23
CA VAL A 230 13.94 2.61 16.24
C VAL A 230 13.02 2.86 17.43
N LEU A 231 11.75 3.19 17.19
CA LEU A 231 10.77 3.36 18.26
C LEU A 231 10.61 2.07 19.07
N MET A 232 10.48 0.92 18.41
CA MET A 232 10.33 -0.37 19.07
C MET A 232 11.57 -0.78 19.87
N ILE A 233 12.77 -0.36 19.47
CA ILE A 233 13.99 -0.53 20.29
C ILE A 233 13.79 0.19 21.63
N PHE A 234 13.44 1.48 21.62
CA PHE A 234 13.23 2.23 22.87
C PHE A 234 12.12 1.62 23.73
N VAL A 235 11.00 1.25 23.13
CA VAL A 235 9.87 0.64 23.86
C VAL A 235 10.26 -0.73 24.43
N SER A 236 10.99 -1.55 23.69
CA SER A 236 11.43 -2.86 24.16
C SER A 236 12.50 -2.77 25.24
N LEU A 237 13.40 -1.78 25.18
CA LEU A 237 14.37 -1.53 26.25
C LEU A 237 13.68 -1.09 27.55
N GLY A 238 12.59 -0.31 27.45
CA GLY A 238 11.81 0.11 28.62
C GLY A 238 10.92 -0.99 29.23
N ASN A 239 10.32 -1.85 28.40
CA ASN A 239 9.30 -2.81 28.86
C ASN A 239 9.79 -4.26 28.93
N GLU A 240 10.80 -4.64 28.12
CA GLU A 240 11.24 -6.03 27.92
C GLU A 240 12.77 -6.17 28.01
N MET A 241 13.44 -5.33 28.82
CA MET A 241 14.90 -5.40 28.99
C MET A 241 15.42 -6.81 29.36
N PRO A 242 14.77 -7.60 30.23
CA PRO A 242 15.20 -8.97 30.52
C PRO A 242 15.14 -9.88 29.29
N ALA A 243 14.18 -9.65 28.39
CA ALA A 243 14.00 -10.44 27.18
C ALA A 243 15.18 -10.30 26.22
N TRP A 244 15.77 -9.10 26.11
CA TRP A 244 16.98 -8.86 25.32
C TRP A 244 18.17 -9.72 25.78
N LYS A 245 18.33 -9.93 27.09
CA LYS A 245 19.41 -10.74 27.66
C LYS A 245 19.26 -12.23 27.35
N ILE A 246 18.02 -12.72 27.34
CA ILE A 246 17.74 -14.14 27.11
C ILE A 246 17.50 -14.48 25.64
N PHE A 247 17.21 -13.51 24.77
CA PHE A 247 16.87 -13.75 23.36
C PHE A 247 17.96 -14.53 22.62
N PHE A 248 19.20 -14.02 22.57
CA PHE A 248 20.31 -14.68 21.88
C PHE A 248 20.72 -16.02 22.50
N PRO A 249 20.82 -16.17 23.84
CA PRO A 249 21.04 -17.48 24.45
C PRO A 249 19.94 -18.49 24.13
N THR A 250 18.67 -18.06 24.11
CA THR A 250 17.54 -18.94 23.81
C THR A 250 17.62 -19.40 22.36
N MET A 251 17.92 -18.52 21.40
CA MET A 251 18.13 -18.89 20.00
C MET A 251 19.26 -19.92 19.80
N LYS A 252 20.29 -19.93 20.65
CA LYS A 252 21.39 -20.92 20.58
C LYS A 252 21.06 -22.26 21.22
N LYS A 253 20.17 -22.28 22.23
CA LYS A 253 19.85 -23.48 23.04
C LYS A 253 18.60 -24.22 22.60
N THR A 254 17.58 -23.49 22.15
CA THR A 254 16.36 -24.13 21.62
C THR A 254 16.68 -24.68 20.24
N GLU A 255 16.69 -26.01 20.13
CA GLU A 255 16.73 -26.78 18.88
C GLU A 255 16.02 -25.99 17.77
N ASN A 256 16.75 -25.56 16.73
CA ASN A 256 16.42 -24.93 15.44
C ASN A 256 15.09 -24.16 15.19
N TYR A 257 13.98 -24.47 15.87
CA TYR A 257 12.64 -23.92 15.73
C TYR A 257 12.51 -22.43 16.04
N LEU A 258 13.11 -21.91 17.12
CA LEU A 258 13.00 -20.46 17.42
C LEU A 258 13.76 -19.63 16.37
N LEU A 259 14.96 -20.08 15.99
CA LEU A 259 15.75 -19.45 14.94
C LEU A 259 15.03 -19.53 13.58
N ALA A 260 14.51 -20.70 13.21
CA ALA A 260 13.74 -20.87 11.97
C ALA A 260 12.48 -19.98 11.97
N SER A 261 11.75 -19.91 13.09
CA SER A 261 10.58 -19.04 13.23
C SER A 261 10.96 -17.55 13.17
N PHE A 262 12.10 -17.17 13.72
CA PHE A 262 12.62 -15.81 13.62
C PHE A 262 12.97 -15.45 12.17
N ILE A 263 13.73 -16.30 11.48
CA ILE A 263 14.09 -16.10 10.07
C ILE A 263 12.83 -16.03 9.19
N ALA A 264 11.91 -16.98 9.34
CA ALA A 264 10.63 -16.98 8.63
C ALA A 264 9.83 -15.70 8.93
N GLY A 265 9.78 -15.29 10.20
CA GLY A 265 9.12 -14.06 10.62
C GLY A 265 9.73 -12.79 10.01
N CYS A 266 11.06 -12.72 9.92
CA CYS A 266 11.78 -11.65 9.25
C CYS A 266 11.45 -11.59 7.75
N ILE A 267 11.46 -12.73 7.05
CA ILE A 267 11.12 -12.82 5.63
C ILE A 267 9.66 -12.43 5.40
N PHE A 268 8.73 -13.02 6.15
CA PHE A 268 7.30 -12.74 6.05
C PHE A 268 6.97 -11.29 6.37
N THR A 269 7.55 -10.71 7.42
CA THR A 269 7.36 -9.29 7.72
C THR A 269 7.85 -8.42 6.56
N THR A 270 9.01 -8.73 6.01
CA THR A 270 9.58 -7.97 4.88
C THR A 270 8.68 -8.03 3.66
N VAL A 271 8.24 -9.22 3.28
CA VAL A 271 7.36 -9.43 2.13
C VAL A 271 5.99 -8.78 2.35
N ASP A 272 5.39 -8.93 3.54
CA ASP A 272 4.11 -8.30 3.91
C ASP A 272 4.18 -6.77 3.80
N LYS A 273 5.19 -6.14 4.41
CA LYS A 273 5.30 -4.67 4.42
C LYS A 273 5.63 -4.10 3.05
N LEU A 274 6.53 -4.75 2.32
CA LEU A 274 6.91 -4.29 0.99
C LEU A 274 5.75 -4.42 0.00
N SER A 275 5.06 -5.58 -0.01
CA SER A 275 3.89 -5.79 -0.86
C SER A 275 2.73 -4.89 -0.46
N SER A 276 2.45 -4.71 0.83
CA SER A 276 1.38 -3.82 1.33
C SER A 276 1.59 -2.38 0.87
N ILE A 277 2.82 -1.84 1.02
CA ILE A 277 3.12 -0.49 0.56
C ILE A 277 3.04 -0.42 -0.97
N TYR A 278 3.58 -1.41 -1.69
CA TYR A 278 3.47 -1.44 -3.15
C TYR A 278 2.02 -1.40 -3.63
N MET A 279 1.14 -2.21 -3.03
CA MET A 279 -0.28 -2.21 -3.33
C MET A 279 -0.94 -0.88 -2.95
N GLN A 280 -0.54 -0.25 -1.84
CA GLN A 280 -1.06 1.05 -1.43
C GLN A 280 -0.71 2.17 -2.41
N PHE A 281 0.44 2.09 -3.09
CA PHE A 281 0.78 3.05 -4.15
C PHE A 281 -0.16 2.91 -5.36
N ARG A 282 -0.53 1.68 -5.71
CA ARG A 282 -1.32 1.38 -6.93
C ARG A 282 -2.83 1.49 -6.71
N ASN A 283 -3.30 1.16 -5.52
CA ASN A 283 -4.71 1.04 -5.21
C ASN A 283 -5.27 2.28 -4.48
N THR A 284 -6.59 2.43 -4.50
CA THR A 284 -7.26 3.38 -3.63
C THR A 284 -7.21 2.90 -2.17
N ILE A 285 -7.47 3.81 -1.23
CA ILE A 285 -7.54 3.45 0.20
C ILE A 285 -8.66 2.43 0.45
N ILE A 286 -9.76 2.57 -0.28
CA ILE A 286 -10.90 1.65 -0.24
C ILE A 286 -10.47 0.25 -0.70
N ASP A 287 -9.80 0.13 -1.84
CA ASP A 287 -9.38 -1.19 -2.34
C ASP A 287 -8.36 -1.84 -1.39
N MET A 288 -7.45 -1.05 -0.81
CA MET A 288 -6.51 -1.53 0.22
C MET A 288 -7.22 -2.05 1.47
N MET A 289 -8.22 -1.33 1.95
CA MET A 289 -9.04 -1.73 3.09
C MET A 289 -9.72 -3.07 2.81
N ILE A 290 -10.29 -3.24 1.61
CA ILE A 290 -11.02 -4.45 1.24
C ILE A 290 -10.10 -5.66 1.15
N MET A 291 -8.93 -5.49 0.54
CA MET A 291 -7.90 -6.52 0.52
C MET A 291 -7.43 -6.90 1.94
N GLN A 292 -7.35 -5.93 2.87
CA GLN A 292 -7.01 -6.20 4.26
C GLN A 292 -8.12 -6.93 5.02
N GLU A 293 -9.37 -6.78 4.62
CA GLU A 293 -10.50 -7.56 5.14
C GLU A 293 -10.52 -8.96 4.53
N ALA A 294 -10.22 -9.09 3.23
CA ALA A 294 -10.23 -10.36 2.50
C ALA A 294 -9.30 -11.43 3.09
N ARG A 295 -8.19 -11.01 3.71
CA ARG A 295 -7.27 -11.92 4.40
C ARG A 295 -7.76 -12.39 5.77
N LYS A 296 -8.75 -11.72 6.38
CA LYS A 296 -9.20 -12.04 7.75
C LYS A 296 -9.88 -13.40 7.80
N LEU A 297 -10.79 -13.67 6.86
CA LEU A 297 -11.54 -14.91 6.87
C LEU A 297 -10.62 -16.14 6.71
N PRO A 298 -9.72 -16.22 5.70
CA PRO A 298 -8.74 -17.31 5.63
C PRO A 298 -7.88 -17.45 6.88
N THR A 299 -7.50 -16.33 7.51
CA THR A 299 -6.70 -16.37 8.74
C THR A 299 -7.49 -16.93 9.92
N ILE A 300 -8.75 -16.53 10.08
CA ILE A 300 -9.66 -17.05 11.12
C ILE A 300 -9.91 -18.54 10.89
N LEU A 301 -10.20 -18.96 9.66
CA LEU A 301 -10.42 -20.37 9.31
C LEU A 301 -9.18 -21.20 9.65
N LEU A 302 -7.99 -20.73 9.29
CA LEU A 302 -6.74 -21.42 9.58
C LEU A 302 -6.42 -21.45 11.08
N ASP A 303 -6.67 -20.37 11.82
CA ASP A 303 -6.53 -20.32 13.28
C ASP A 303 -7.47 -21.33 13.97
N ILE A 304 -8.72 -21.43 13.52
CA ILE A 304 -9.69 -22.41 14.02
C ILE A 304 -9.21 -23.85 13.76
N LEU A 305 -8.74 -24.14 12.54
CA LEU A 305 -8.25 -25.46 12.16
C LEU A 305 -7.00 -25.88 12.95
N LEU A 306 -6.06 -24.95 13.16
CA LEU A 306 -4.79 -25.23 13.84
C LEU A 306 -4.91 -25.25 15.35
N ASN A 307 -5.59 -24.27 15.95
CA ASN A 307 -5.61 -24.09 17.40
C ASN A 307 -6.84 -24.68 18.09
N LYS A 308 -7.88 -25.08 17.33
CA LYS A 308 -9.14 -25.68 17.82
C LYS A 308 -9.81 -24.94 18.98
N LYS A 309 -9.47 -23.66 19.21
CA LYS A 309 -9.92 -22.87 20.37
C LYS A 309 -11.38 -22.42 20.22
N TYR A 310 -11.86 -22.24 18.98
CA TYR A 310 -13.23 -21.86 18.66
C TYR A 310 -13.91 -22.98 17.87
N GLY A 311 -15.15 -23.30 18.24
CA GLY A 311 -15.94 -24.32 17.56
C GLY A 311 -16.67 -23.75 16.34
N TRP A 312 -16.98 -24.62 15.39
CA TRP A 312 -17.90 -24.32 14.30
C TRP A 312 -19.32 -24.27 14.85
N ASN A 313 -19.86 -23.07 15.04
CA ASN A 313 -21.26 -22.87 15.41
C ASN A 313 -21.98 -22.09 14.30
N ALA A 314 -23.30 -22.01 14.37
CA ALA A 314 -24.12 -21.35 13.35
C ALA A 314 -23.75 -19.86 13.16
N TYR A 315 -23.31 -19.18 14.22
CA TYR A 315 -22.81 -17.81 14.14
C TYR A 315 -21.46 -17.71 13.41
N SER A 316 -20.54 -18.66 13.67
CA SER A 316 -19.25 -18.75 12.98
C SER A 316 -19.43 -18.93 11.47
N ILE A 317 -20.32 -19.83 11.07
CA ILE A 317 -20.59 -20.15 9.66
C ILE A 317 -21.29 -18.99 8.97
N SER A 318 -22.37 -18.47 9.58
CA SER A 318 -23.11 -17.33 9.02
C SER A 318 -22.23 -16.08 8.89
N GLY A 319 -21.39 -15.81 9.88
CA GLY A 319 -20.45 -14.68 9.85
C GLY A 319 -19.42 -14.80 8.73
N GLY A 320 -18.84 -15.99 8.55
CA GLY A 320 -17.91 -16.25 7.45
C GLY A 320 -18.56 -16.14 6.07
N LEU A 321 -19.78 -16.67 5.91
CA LEU A 321 -20.53 -16.56 4.66
C LEU A 321 -20.85 -15.11 4.29
N LEU A 322 -21.24 -14.26 5.25
CA LEU A 322 -21.49 -12.84 4.99
C LEU A 322 -20.24 -12.10 4.51
N ILE A 323 -19.08 -12.42 5.09
CA ILE A 323 -17.79 -11.85 4.66
C ILE A 323 -17.47 -12.29 3.22
N LEU A 324 -17.64 -13.59 2.90
CA LEU A 324 -17.42 -14.10 1.53
C LEU A 324 -18.34 -13.44 0.51
N VAL A 325 -19.63 -13.26 0.85
CA VAL A 325 -20.58 -12.58 -0.04
C VAL A 325 -20.16 -11.13 -0.26
N ALA A 326 -19.72 -10.43 0.79
CA ALA A 326 -19.23 -9.05 0.65
C ALA A 326 -18.01 -8.96 -0.28
N GLU A 327 -17.05 -9.88 -0.12
CA GLU A 327 -15.86 -9.96 -0.98
C GLU A 327 -16.20 -10.31 -2.42
N PHE A 328 -17.11 -11.26 -2.64
CA PHE A 328 -17.54 -11.66 -3.97
C PHE A 328 -18.27 -10.53 -4.69
N VAL A 329 -19.20 -9.86 -4.00
CA VAL A 329 -19.90 -8.67 -4.54
C VAL A 329 -18.90 -7.58 -4.89
N TRP A 330 -17.87 -7.36 -4.06
CA TRP A 330 -16.83 -6.41 -4.40
C TRP A 330 -16.00 -6.84 -5.61
N ALA A 331 -15.58 -8.11 -5.69
CA ALA A 331 -14.82 -8.63 -6.80
C ALA A 331 -15.58 -8.54 -8.13
N LEU A 332 -16.92 -8.55 -8.10
CA LEU A 332 -17.76 -8.32 -9.29
C LEU A 332 -17.90 -6.82 -9.64
N ILE A 333 -17.90 -5.93 -8.65
CA ILE A 333 -18.05 -4.47 -8.85
C ILE A 333 -16.70 -3.80 -9.17
N SER A 334 -15.59 -4.34 -8.67
CA SER A 334 -14.22 -3.80 -8.82
C SER A 334 -13.72 -3.73 -10.28
N PRO A 335 -13.99 -4.68 -11.19
CA PRO A 335 -13.55 -4.64 -12.59
C PRO A 335 -14.11 -3.46 -13.39
N ALA A 336 -15.26 -2.90 -12.98
CA ALA A 336 -15.82 -1.69 -13.56
C ALA A 336 -15.00 -0.43 -13.24
N LYS A 337 -14.03 -0.51 -12.32
CA LYS A 337 -13.07 0.56 -11.99
C LYS A 337 -11.74 0.46 -12.73
N SER A 338 -11.57 -0.49 -13.66
CA SER A 338 -10.33 -0.67 -14.44
C SER A 338 -9.91 0.56 -15.28
N VAL A 339 -10.83 1.51 -15.49
CA VAL A 339 -10.57 2.81 -16.13
C VAL A 339 -9.98 3.85 -15.15
N VAL A 340 -10.15 3.63 -13.84
CA VAL A 340 -9.73 4.52 -12.75
C VAL A 340 -8.43 4.00 -12.12
N GLY A 341 -7.44 3.74 -12.97
CA GLY A 341 -6.07 3.37 -12.56
C GLY A 341 -5.26 4.53 -11.97
N GLU A 342 -5.93 5.47 -11.29
CA GLU A 342 -5.31 6.61 -10.66
C GLU A 342 -5.90 6.75 -9.27
N GLY A 343 -5.06 6.58 -8.25
CA GLY A 343 -5.42 6.97 -6.90
C GLY A 343 -6.05 8.37 -6.93
N SER A 344 -7.33 8.46 -6.57
CA SER A 344 -8.13 9.69 -6.41
C SER A 344 -8.36 10.61 -7.63
N GLU A 345 -7.77 10.40 -8.81
CA GLU A 345 -7.89 11.37 -9.93
C GLU A 345 -8.84 10.95 -11.07
N GLY A 346 -9.12 9.66 -11.27
CA GLY A 346 -10.05 9.23 -12.33
C GLY A 346 -11.55 9.44 -12.03
N LEU A 347 -11.92 10.06 -10.91
CA LEU A 347 -13.33 10.32 -10.54
C LEU A 347 -13.75 11.79 -10.66
N ILE A 348 -12.81 12.72 -10.81
CA ILE A 348 -13.14 14.16 -10.91
C ILE A 348 -13.32 14.59 -12.37
N ASN A 349 -12.62 13.96 -13.32
CA ASN A 349 -12.72 14.31 -14.75
C ASN A 349 -13.77 13.50 -15.53
N SER A 350 -14.23 12.37 -14.98
CA SER A 350 -15.15 11.44 -15.67
C SER A 350 -16.63 11.79 -15.47
N ALA A 351 -16.94 12.73 -14.56
CA ALA A 351 -18.31 13.14 -14.24
C ALA A 351 -18.74 14.42 -14.99
N THR A 352 -17.89 14.99 -15.84
CA THR A 352 -18.14 16.30 -16.49
C THR A 352 -18.34 16.20 -18.00
N THR A 353 -18.46 14.99 -18.56
CA THR A 353 -18.53 14.82 -20.03
C THR A 353 -19.71 13.99 -20.53
N THR A 354 -20.81 13.90 -19.76
CA THR A 354 -22.03 13.28 -20.32
C THR A 354 -23.32 13.94 -19.81
N SER A 355 -23.62 15.12 -20.35
CA SER A 355 -24.99 15.56 -20.61
C SER A 355 -24.97 16.62 -21.72
N ALA A 356 -25.45 16.25 -22.90
CA ALA A 356 -25.79 17.15 -24.01
C ALA A 356 -26.79 18.24 -23.52
N GLN A 357 -26.85 19.45 -24.08
CA GLN A 357 -27.20 19.78 -25.47
C GLN A 357 -26.83 21.25 -25.83
N PRO A 358 -26.95 21.64 -27.12
CA PRO A 358 -26.18 22.71 -27.75
C PRO A 358 -26.92 24.05 -27.77
N GLU A 359 -26.17 25.15 -27.79
CA GLU A 359 -26.64 26.40 -28.42
C GLU A 359 -25.56 27.01 -29.29
N ASN A 360 -26.02 27.45 -30.46
CA ASN A 360 -25.35 28.20 -31.50
C ASN A 360 -24.52 29.36 -30.95
N GLU A 361 -23.33 29.57 -31.49
CA GLU A 361 -22.83 30.92 -31.79
C GLU A 361 -21.78 30.86 -32.90
N MET A 362 -21.92 31.77 -33.87
CA MET A 362 -21.14 31.88 -35.09
C MET A 362 -19.65 32.16 -34.81
N PRO A 363 -18.73 31.78 -35.70
CA PRO A 363 -17.32 32.06 -35.53
C PRO A 363 -17.01 33.51 -35.97
N GLU A 364 -16.63 34.37 -35.03
CA GLU A 364 -15.88 35.58 -35.35
C GLU A 364 -14.38 35.29 -35.40
N VAL A 365 -13.84 35.55 -36.59
CA VAL A 365 -12.42 35.53 -36.94
C VAL A 365 -11.72 36.71 -36.27
N ASN A 366 -10.71 36.44 -35.43
CA ASN A 366 -9.42 37.15 -35.49
C ASN A 366 -8.44 36.64 -34.42
N LYS A 367 -7.37 35.99 -34.88
CA LYS A 367 -5.98 36.19 -34.43
C LYS A 367 -5.06 35.32 -35.28
N GLN A 368 -4.29 35.99 -36.14
CA GLN A 368 -3.07 35.43 -36.73
C GLN A 368 -2.03 35.32 -35.62
N ASP A 369 -1.68 34.11 -35.22
CA ASP A 369 -0.47 33.86 -34.44
C ASP A 369 0.67 33.53 -35.42
N GLN A 370 1.63 34.45 -35.55
CA GLN A 370 2.89 34.21 -36.26
C GLN A 370 3.83 33.41 -35.36
N PHE A 371 4.42 32.34 -35.90
CA PHE A 371 5.49 31.60 -35.23
C PHE A 371 6.85 32.13 -35.71
N GLN A 372 7.70 32.58 -34.78
CA GLN A 372 9.12 32.80 -35.01
C GLN A 372 9.87 31.59 -34.42
N ILE A 373 10.66 30.91 -35.24
CA ILE A 373 11.56 29.84 -34.79
C ILE A 373 12.98 30.40 -34.92
N GLU A 374 13.68 30.57 -33.80
CA GLU A 374 15.09 30.96 -33.78
C GLU A 374 15.94 29.69 -33.79
N ARG A 375 16.69 29.48 -34.88
CA ARG A 375 17.82 28.54 -34.94
C ARG A 375 19.01 29.28 -35.54
N ASP A 376 20.13 29.25 -34.83
CA ASP A 376 21.42 29.79 -35.28
C ASP A 376 21.38 31.26 -35.77
N GLY A 377 20.58 32.11 -35.11
CA GLY A 377 20.60 33.56 -35.30
C GLY A 377 19.88 34.12 -36.53
N ILE A 378 19.00 33.36 -37.20
CA ILE A 378 18.20 33.82 -38.35
C ILE A 378 16.70 33.59 -38.07
N ILE A 379 15.85 34.59 -38.38
CA ILE A 379 14.37 34.53 -38.25
C ILE A 379 13.78 34.19 -39.62
N GLU A 380 13.12 33.04 -39.76
CA GLU A 380 12.33 32.67 -40.95
C GLU A 380 10.83 32.60 -40.63
N THR A 381 10.01 33.25 -41.47
CA THR A 381 8.54 33.26 -41.39
C THR A 381 7.98 32.34 -42.49
N ILE A 382 7.37 31.21 -42.13
CA ILE A 382 6.76 30.28 -43.10
C ILE A 382 5.25 30.50 -43.14
N ALA A 383 4.72 30.91 -44.29
CA ALA A 383 3.29 30.93 -44.58
C ALA A 383 2.91 29.61 -45.29
N THR A 384 1.98 28.85 -44.73
CA THR A 384 1.39 27.68 -45.40
C THR A 384 0.02 28.04 -45.98
N THR A 385 -0.09 28.03 -47.31
CA THR A 385 -1.36 27.94 -48.05
C THR A 385 -1.51 26.54 -48.62
N THR A 386 -2.66 25.92 -48.35
CA THR A 386 -3.13 24.66 -48.93
C THR A 386 -3.75 24.92 -50.31
N GLU A 387 -3.33 24.19 -51.35
CA GLU A 387 -4.17 23.35 -52.23
C GLU A 387 -3.47 22.93 -53.55
N GLU A 388 -3.93 21.78 -54.06
CA GLU A 388 -3.89 21.22 -55.42
C GLU A 388 -2.77 20.29 -55.95
N VAL A 389 -3.16 19.00 -56.02
CA VAL A 389 -3.22 18.04 -57.16
C VAL A 389 -1.98 17.78 -58.07
N VAL A 390 -1.79 16.48 -58.38
CA VAL A 390 -1.33 15.86 -59.66
C VAL A 390 0.02 15.10 -59.62
N THR A 391 -0.11 13.78 -59.41
CA THR A 391 0.49 12.59 -60.09
C THR A 391 1.99 12.39 -60.40
N LEU A 392 2.35 11.11 -60.17
CA LEU A 392 3.21 10.18 -60.96
C LEU A 392 4.75 10.28 -60.88
N ALA A 393 5.32 9.08 -60.63
CA ALA A 393 6.73 8.67 -60.54
C ALA A 393 7.49 8.69 -61.89
N PRO A 394 8.70 8.10 -62.04
CA PRO A 394 9.96 8.15 -61.27
C PRO A 394 11.19 8.51 -62.16
N ALA A 395 12.40 8.35 -61.61
CA ALA A 395 13.70 8.10 -62.26
C ALA A 395 14.59 9.31 -62.61
N GLN A 396 15.76 9.37 -61.96
CA GLN A 396 17.04 9.46 -62.67
C GLN A 396 18.22 9.01 -61.79
N GLU A 397 19.05 8.15 -62.39
CA GLU A 397 20.25 7.52 -61.86
C GLU A 397 21.47 8.47 -61.87
N MET A 398 22.48 8.06 -61.10
CA MET A 398 23.92 8.17 -61.37
C MET A 398 24.55 9.57 -61.56
N ASN A 399 25.56 9.87 -60.73
CA ASN A 399 26.91 9.66 -61.26
C ASN A 399 27.97 9.42 -60.19
N MET A 400 28.90 8.54 -60.57
CA MET A 400 30.06 8.10 -59.83
C MET A 400 31.18 9.14 -59.81
N GLN A 401 32.05 8.99 -58.82
CA GLN A 401 33.51 9.14 -58.86
C GLN A 401 34.11 10.41 -59.49
N ASN A 402 34.98 11.08 -58.73
CA ASN A 402 36.36 11.23 -59.19
C ASN A 402 37.36 11.26 -58.04
N MET A 403 38.45 10.53 -58.26
CA MET A 403 39.68 10.44 -57.49
C MET A 403 40.42 11.78 -57.48
N ALA A 404 41.28 12.02 -56.48
CA ALA A 404 42.74 11.99 -56.66
C ALA A 404 43.50 12.55 -55.44
N ILE A 405 44.50 11.77 -55.01
CA ILE A 405 45.65 12.02 -54.11
C ILE A 405 45.37 12.00 -52.61
#